data_AF-A0A7X9G152-F1
#
_entry.id   AF-A0A7X9G152-F1
#
_cell.length_a   1.000
_cell.length_b   1.000
_cell.length_c   1.000
_cell.angle_alpha   90.00
_cell.angle_beta   90.00
_cell.angle_gamma   90.00
#
_symmetry.space_group_name_H-M   'P 1'
#
loop_
_entity.id
_entity.type
_entity.pdbx_description
1 polymer ?
#
loop_
_entity_poly.entity_id
_entity_poly.type
_entity_poly.pdbx_seq_one_letter_code
_entity_poly.pdbx_strand_id
1 'polypeptide(L)'
;MSLLIQHCTLRGREGLWDVYCEGKSIAAIGQGLDKKADTTINAKGNLLVPAFIDPHIHLDKVNILDTVRKNVSGTLTEAIEIIWDRKKTYTDEDVIERAGAVLDLALMNGT
;
A
#
# COMPACT_ATOMS: atom_id res chain seq x y z
N MET A 1 2.98 -21.93 7.45
CA MET A 1 1.68 -21.24 7.57
C MET A 1 0.98 -21.33 6.25
N SER A 2 -0.27 -21.78 6.24
CA SER A 2 -1.14 -21.85 5.06
C SER A 2 -2.34 -20.91 5.20
N LEU A 3 -2.78 -20.34 4.09
CA LEU A 3 -3.91 -19.40 4.02
C LEU A 3 -4.86 -19.84 2.91
N LEU A 4 -6.14 -19.91 3.19
CA LEU A 4 -7.19 -20.08 2.19
C LEU A 4 -8.07 -18.82 2.14
N ILE A 5 -8.13 -18.16 0.99
CA ILE A 5 -9.08 -17.08 0.71
C ILE A 5 -10.21 -17.69 -0.13
N GLN A 6 -11.43 -17.71 0.40
CA GLN A 6 -12.58 -18.32 -0.25
C GLN A 6 -13.54 -17.29 -0.82
N HIS A 7 -14.31 -17.71 -1.83
CA HIS A 7 -15.42 -16.94 -2.39
C HIS A 7 -15.03 -15.52 -2.81
N CYS A 8 -13.85 -15.35 -3.40
CA CYS A 8 -13.43 -14.08 -3.99
C CYS A 8 -13.83 -14.00 -5.47
N THR A 9 -13.96 -12.80 -6.00
CA THR A 9 -13.95 -12.58 -7.45
C THR A 9 -12.52 -12.32 -7.91
N LEU A 10 -12.20 -12.68 -9.16
CA LEU A 10 -10.89 -12.45 -9.77
C LEU A 10 -11.06 -11.67 -11.07
N ARG A 11 -10.18 -10.69 -11.33
CA ARG A 11 -10.24 -9.88 -12.54
C ARG A 11 -10.14 -10.76 -13.79
N GLY A 12 -11.06 -10.57 -14.74
CA GLY A 12 -11.09 -11.30 -16.00
C GLY A 12 -11.57 -12.77 -15.86
N ARG A 13 -12.16 -13.15 -14.73
CA ARG A 13 -12.75 -14.47 -14.52
C ARG A 13 -14.17 -14.32 -13.98
N GLU A 14 -15.09 -15.13 -14.48
CA GLU A 14 -16.46 -15.18 -13.96
C GLU A 14 -16.57 -16.09 -12.72
N GLY A 15 -17.59 -15.82 -11.89
CA GLY A 15 -17.91 -16.62 -10.72
C GLY A 15 -17.03 -16.35 -9.50
N LEU A 16 -17.19 -17.21 -8.50
CA LEU A 16 -16.44 -17.17 -7.23
C LEU A 16 -15.29 -18.17 -7.27
N TRP A 17 -14.17 -17.78 -6.68
CA TRP A 17 -12.91 -18.49 -6.69
C TRP A 17 -12.31 -18.55 -5.29
N ASP A 18 -11.46 -19.55 -5.09
CA ASP A 18 -10.67 -19.73 -3.89
C ASP A 18 -9.17 -19.70 -4.26
N VAL A 19 -8.37 -19.10 -3.39
CA VAL A 19 -6.91 -19.00 -3.51
C VAL A 19 -6.27 -19.61 -2.27
N TYR A 20 -5.47 -20.66 -2.48
CA TYR A 20 -4.73 -21.34 -1.42
C TYR A 20 -3.24 -20.96 -1.50
N CYS A 21 -2.72 -20.44 -0.40
CA CYS A 21 -1.33 -20.08 -0.22
C CYS A 21 -0.66 -21.07 0.74
N GLU A 22 0.56 -21.48 0.40
CA GLU A 22 1.42 -22.30 1.24
C GLU A 22 2.79 -21.61 1.36
N GLY A 23 3.17 -21.26 2.59
CA GLY A 23 4.37 -20.48 2.83
C GLY A 23 4.28 -19.09 2.19
N LYS A 24 5.17 -18.79 1.23
CA LYS A 24 5.26 -17.49 0.54
C LYS A 24 4.68 -17.48 -0.88
N SER A 25 4.03 -18.56 -1.29
CA SER A 25 3.56 -18.75 -2.66
C SER A 25 2.08 -19.11 -2.72
N ILE A 26 1.42 -18.71 -3.81
CA ILE A 26 0.11 -19.23 -4.18
C ILE A 26 0.31 -20.64 -4.71
N ALA A 27 -0.21 -21.64 -4.01
CA ALA A 27 -0.06 -23.05 -4.35
C ALA A 27 -1.21 -23.58 -5.21
N ALA A 28 -2.42 -23.00 -5.10
CA ALA A 28 -3.55 -23.34 -5.96
C ALA A 28 -4.56 -22.19 -6.09
N ILE A 29 -5.21 -22.12 -7.25
CA ILE A 29 -6.36 -21.25 -7.53
C ILE A 29 -7.42 -22.12 -8.21
N GLY A 30 -8.65 -22.14 -7.68
CA GLY A 30 -9.72 -22.95 -8.22
C GLY A 30 -11.07 -22.60 -7.60
N GLN A 31 -12.16 -23.21 -8.06
CA GLN A 31 -13.49 -23.00 -7.48
C GLN A 31 -13.80 -24.16 -6.53
N GLY A 32 -14.23 -23.85 -5.30
CA GLY A 32 -14.61 -24.85 -4.30
C GLY A 32 -13.43 -25.72 -3.86
N LEU A 33 -12.28 -25.11 -3.59
CA LEU A 33 -11.08 -25.84 -3.18
C LEU A 33 -11.30 -26.54 -1.83
N ASP A 34 -11.24 -27.87 -1.82
CA ASP A 34 -11.21 -28.67 -0.60
C ASP A 34 -9.78 -28.68 0.00
N LYS A 35 -9.42 -27.59 0.66
CA LYS A 35 -8.13 -27.40 1.32
C LYS A 35 -8.34 -26.98 2.77
N LYS A 36 -7.61 -27.60 3.69
CA LYS A 36 -7.46 -27.11 5.06
C LYS A 36 -6.29 -26.14 5.11
N ALA A 37 -6.47 -25.02 5.79
CA ALA A 37 -5.45 -24.00 5.98
C ALA A 37 -5.40 -23.56 7.45
N ASP A 38 -4.23 -23.08 7.90
CA ASP A 38 -4.07 -22.54 9.26
C ASP A 38 -4.97 -21.30 9.46
N THR A 39 -5.19 -20.53 8.41
CA THR A 39 -6.11 -19.38 8.38
C THR A 39 -7.02 -19.47 7.17
N THR A 40 -8.32 -19.23 7.38
CA THR A 40 -9.31 -19.14 6.29
C THR A 40 -10.02 -17.80 6.34
N ILE A 41 -10.07 -17.12 5.20
CA ILE A 41 -10.75 -15.83 5.02
C ILE A 41 -11.85 -16.03 3.98
N ASN A 42 -13.10 -15.72 4.32
CA ASN A 42 -14.18 -15.67 3.34
C ASN A 42 -14.28 -14.23 2.79
N ALA A 43 -13.97 -14.06 1.50
CA ALA A 43 -14.01 -12.77 0.81
C ALA A 43 -15.42 -12.28 0.47
N LYS A 44 -16.47 -13.12 0.65
CA LYS A 44 -17.89 -12.75 0.49
C LYS A 44 -18.22 -12.11 -0.86
N GLY A 45 -17.60 -12.59 -1.93
CA GLY A 45 -17.77 -12.07 -3.28
C GLY A 45 -16.92 -10.84 -3.62
N ASN A 46 -16.14 -10.31 -2.67
CA ASN A 46 -15.25 -9.18 -2.94
C ASN A 46 -14.09 -9.58 -3.87
N LEU A 47 -13.56 -8.58 -4.56
CA LEU A 47 -12.44 -8.74 -5.48
C LEU A 47 -11.15 -8.99 -4.71
N LEU A 48 -10.48 -10.09 -5.03
CA LEU A 48 -9.09 -10.33 -4.62
C LEU A 48 -8.16 -9.79 -5.70
N VAL A 49 -7.26 -8.90 -5.29
CA VAL A 49 -6.21 -8.33 -6.15
C VAL A 49 -4.83 -8.53 -5.51
N PRO A 50 -3.74 -8.50 -6.30
CA PRO A 50 -2.42 -8.24 -5.76
C PRO A 50 -2.41 -6.92 -4.97
N ALA A 51 -1.39 -6.75 -4.10
CA ALA A 51 -1.15 -5.46 -3.47
C ALA A 51 -1.09 -4.34 -4.52
N PHE A 52 -1.59 -3.16 -4.14
CA PHE A 52 -1.44 -1.98 -4.94
C PHE A 52 0.03 -1.53 -4.97
N ILE A 53 0.35 -0.64 -5.90
CA ILE A 53 1.68 -0.09 -6.08
C ILE A 53 1.54 1.42 -6.15
N ASP A 54 2.24 2.14 -5.28
CA ASP A 54 2.54 3.55 -5.49
C ASP A 54 3.88 3.66 -6.24
N PRO A 55 3.87 3.91 -7.56
CA PRO A 55 5.09 3.92 -8.34
C PRO A 55 5.90 5.21 -8.15
N HIS A 56 5.33 6.26 -7.55
CA HIS A 56 5.98 7.57 -7.46
C HIS A 56 5.51 8.34 -6.24
N ILE A 57 6.35 8.34 -5.20
CA ILE A 57 6.16 9.14 -4.00
C ILE A 57 7.48 9.77 -3.53
N HIS A 58 7.41 10.97 -2.96
CA HIS A 58 8.54 11.66 -2.35
C HIS A 58 8.47 11.56 -0.82
N LEU A 59 8.87 10.41 -0.25
CA LEU A 59 8.82 10.17 1.20
C LEU A 59 9.70 11.13 2.00
N ASP A 60 10.74 11.73 1.40
CA ASP A 60 11.56 12.74 2.07
C ASP A 60 10.78 14.03 2.41
N LYS A 61 9.71 14.32 1.65
CA LYS A 61 8.95 15.59 1.69
C LYS A 61 7.53 15.45 2.23
N VAL A 62 7.13 14.28 2.73
CA VAL A 62 5.78 14.09 3.28
C VAL A 62 5.62 14.78 4.62
N ASN A 63 4.37 15.16 4.95
CA ASN A 63 3.98 15.70 6.25
C ASN A 63 4.76 16.95 6.72
N ILE A 64 5.14 17.84 5.80
CA ILE A 64 5.87 19.09 6.12
C ILE A 64 5.06 20.37 5.93
N LEU A 65 3.79 20.29 5.49
CA LEU A 65 3.01 21.46 5.08
C LEU A 65 2.89 22.51 6.19
N ASP A 66 2.79 22.08 7.44
CA ASP A 66 2.70 22.95 8.63
C ASP A 66 4.06 23.53 9.07
N THR A 67 5.16 23.06 8.47
CA THR A 67 6.53 23.46 8.81
C THR A 67 7.17 24.37 7.76
N VAL A 68 6.43 24.67 6.68
CA VAL A 68 6.91 25.47 5.55
C VAL A 68 5.94 26.60 5.23
N ARG A 69 6.42 27.64 4.55
CA ARG A 69 5.52 28.66 4.01
C ARG A 69 4.61 28.07 2.94
N LYS A 70 3.42 28.66 2.76
CA LYS A 70 2.49 28.26 1.69
C LYS A 70 3.12 28.49 0.31
N ASN A 71 2.86 27.57 -0.61
CA ASN A 71 3.08 27.77 -2.04
C ASN A 71 1.93 28.63 -2.59
N VAL A 72 2.14 29.94 -2.71
CA VAL A 72 1.08 30.90 -3.02
C VAL A 72 0.78 30.94 -4.52
N SER A 73 1.83 30.87 -5.36
CA SER A 73 1.70 30.86 -6.82
C SER A 73 1.24 29.51 -7.36
N GLY A 74 1.34 28.43 -6.56
CA GLY A 74 0.98 27.07 -6.96
C GLY A 74 1.92 26.47 -8.03
N THR A 75 3.12 27.04 -8.22
CA THR A 75 4.05 26.57 -9.24
C THR A 75 5.00 25.50 -8.70
N LEU A 76 5.53 24.66 -9.60
CA LEU A 76 6.60 23.72 -9.26
C LEU A 76 7.86 24.44 -8.80
N THR A 77 8.23 25.56 -9.43
CA THR A 77 9.42 26.34 -9.07
C THR A 77 9.34 26.84 -7.64
N GLU A 78 8.22 27.48 -7.25
CA GLU A 78 8.04 27.93 -5.87
C GLU A 78 8.05 26.76 -4.89
N ALA A 79 7.41 25.64 -5.23
CA ALA A 79 7.45 24.43 -4.40
C ALA A 79 8.89 23.93 -4.19
N ILE A 80 9.72 23.91 -5.24
CA ILE A 80 11.12 23.49 -5.16
C ILE A 80 11.91 24.41 -4.21
N GLU A 81 11.73 25.72 -4.32
CA GLU A 81 12.38 26.70 -3.44
C GLU A 81 11.99 26.49 -1.97
N ILE A 82 10.70 26.32 -1.69
CA ILE A 82 10.18 26.02 -0.35
C ILE A 82 10.84 24.75 0.22
N ILE A 83 10.91 23.69 -0.60
CA ILE A 83 11.52 22.42 -0.20
C ILE A 83 13.02 22.58 0.03
N TRP A 84 13.74 23.34 -0.80
CA TRP A 84 15.17 23.59 -0.61
C TRP A 84 15.45 24.30 0.71
N ASP A 85 14.63 25.28 1.09
CA ASP A 85 14.76 25.94 2.39
C ASP A 85 14.54 24.97 3.54
N ARG A 86 13.50 24.13 3.46
CA ARG A 86 13.23 23.13 4.51
C ARG A 86 14.32 22.05 4.59
N LYS A 87 14.89 21.64 3.46
CA LYS A 87 15.95 20.62 3.41
C LYS A 87 17.23 21.03 4.13
N LYS A 88 17.50 22.34 4.28
CA LYS A 88 18.66 22.84 5.04
C LYS A 88 18.63 22.43 6.51
N THR A 89 17.46 22.08 7.04
CA THR A 89 17.24 21.70 8.45
C THR A 89 16.75 20.26 8.63
N TYR A 90 16.87 19.41 7.60
CA TYR A 90 16.57 17.99 7.76
C TYR A 90 17.57 17.28 8.66
N THR A 91 17.07 16.36 9.46
CA THR A 91 17.85 15.30 10.09
C THR A 91 17.30 13.96 9.63
N ASP A 92 18.10 12.91 9.77
CA ASP A 92 17.67 11.56 9.42
C ASP A 92 16.45 11.14 10.25
N GLU A 93 16.43 11.50 11.54
CA GLU A 93 15.33 11.20 12.46
C GLU A 93 14.00 11.83 12.02
N ASP A 94 14.01 13.12 11.65
CA ASP A 94 12.82 13.84 11.15
C ASP A 94 12.27 13.20 9.87
N VAL A 95 13.16 12.80 8.95
CA VAL A 95 12.75 12.14 7.70
C VAL A 95 12.18 10.76 7.97
N ILE A 96 12.81 9.96 8.83
CA ILE A 96 12.35 8.61 9.17
C ILE A 96 10.98 8.65 9.85
N GLU A 97 10.76 9.58 10.79
CA GLU A 97 9.48 9.71 11.49
C GLU A 97 8.34 10.04 10.51
N ARG A 98 8.52 11.07 9.68
CA ARG A 98 7.49 11.49 8.72
C ARG A 98 7.22 10.44 7.64
N ALA A 99 8.29 9.83 7.10
CA ALA A 99 8.16 8.77 6.10
C ALA A 99 7.49 7.52 6.69
N GLY A 100 7.88 7.12 7.91
CA GLY A 100 7.30 5.98 8.63
C GLY A 100 5.78 6.12 8.79
N ALA A 101 5.32 7.30 9.22
CA ALA A 101 3.88 7.56 9.34
C ALA A 101 3.12 7.39 8.02
N VAL A 102 3.72 7.77 6.88
CA VAL A 102 3.09 7.55 5.56
C VAL A 102 3.19 6.10 5.11
N LEU A 103 4.28 5.39 5.44
CA LEU A 103 4.41 3.96 5.15
C LEU A 103 3.38 3.13 5.92
N ASP A 104 3.10 3.45 7.18
CA ASP A 104 2.05 2.79 7.95
C ASP A 104 0.67 2.99 7.30
N LEU A 105 0.38 4.22 6.85
CA LEU A 105 -0.84 4.52 6.10
C LEU A 105 -0.89 3.77 4.76
N ALA A 106 0.22 3.68 4.03
CA ALA A 106 0.33 2.95 2.77
C ALA A 106 0.01 1.45 2.99
N LEU A 107 0.62 0.84 4.00
CA LEU A 107 0.38 -0.56 4.36
C LEU A 107 -1.10 -0.81 4.71
N MET A 108 -1.72 0.08 5.48
CA MET A 108 -3.16 -0.02 5.81
C MET A 108 -4.07 0.09 4.58
N ASN A 109 -3.63 0.81 3.55
CA ASN A 109 -4.36 0.98 2.29
C ASN A 109 -3.95 -0.05 1.22
N GLY A 110 -3.06 -1.00 1.55
CA GLY A 110 -2.68 -2.10 0.67
C GLY A 110 -1.69 -1.74 -0.44
N THR A 111 -0.93 -0.64 -0.29
CA THR A 111 0.19 -0.23 -1.15
C THR A 111 1.53 -0.46 -0.48
#